data_AF-A0A9X8E1T9-F1
#
_entry.id   AF-A0A9X8E1T9-F1
#
_cell.length_a   1.000
_cell.length_b   1.000
_cell.length_c   1.000
_cell.angle_alpha   90.00
_cell.angle_beta   90.00
_cell.angle_gamma   90.00
#
_symmetry.space_group_name_H-M   'P 1'
#
loop_
_entity.id
_entity.type
_entity.pdbx_description
1 polymer ?
#
loop_
_entity_poly.entity_id
_entity_poly.type
_entity_poly.pdbx_seq_one_letter_code
_entity_poly.pdbx_strand_id
1 'polypeptide(L)'
;MSNGKRKRSRDDPTSDERRKKSATDAKKKQHKSYMKDFKKWSKTSSTTGATAAAAEWLTEDEATLREKHQFLRNDDADAVDGAKDWKVRMAVRYYQKLFKEYALADFSRYTDGKVGLRWRTEREVIDGKGQFVCGNKACD
;
A
#
# COMPACT_ATOMS: atom_id res chain seq x y z
N MET A 1 72.22 13.63 12.40
CA MET A 1 71.28 12.85 11.56
C MET A 1 70.14 12.34 12.44
N SER A 2 68.99 13.01 12.45
CA SER A 2 67.84 12.65 13.28
C SER A 2 67.09 11.46 12.69
N ASN A 3 67.06 10.35 13.42
CA ASN A 3 66.23 9.20 13.06
C ASN A 3 64.90 9.27 13.83
N GLY A 4 63.87 9.80 13.18
CA GLY A 4 62.52 9.91 13.73
C GLY A 4 61.83 8.55 13.81
N LYS A 5 61.69 7.99 15.02
CA LYS A 5 60.84 6.83 15.28
C LYS A 5 59.37 7.21 15.09
N ARG A 6 58.79 6.88 13.93
CA ARG A 6 57.34 6.94 13.70
C ARG A 6 56.64 5.94 14.63
N LYS A 7 55.89 6.43 15.62
CA LYS A 7 54.94 5.63 16.41
C LYS A 7 53.85 5.13 15.45
N ARG A 8 53.74 3.82 15.24
CA ARG A 8 52.60 3.21 14.54
C ARG A 8 51.38 3.29 15.47
N SER A 9 50.35 4.00 15.06
CA SER A 9 49.03 4.00 15.72
C SER A 9 48.49 2.56 15.76
N ARG A 10 47.93 2.15 16.89
CA ARG A 10 47.67 0.74 17.23
C ARG A 10 46.28 0.24 16.81
N ASP A 11 45.61 0.94 15.90
CA ASP A 11 44.22 0.65 15.50
C ASP A 11 44.09 0.53 13.99
N ASP A 12 44.96 -0.26 13.34
CA ASP A 12 44.76 -0.63 11.93
C ASP A 12 43.88 -1.89 11.88
N PRO A 13 42.66 -1.82 11.33
CA PRO A 13 41.71 -2.93 11.36
C PRO A 13 42.25 -4.12 10.59
N THR A 14 42.05 -5.32 11.14
CA THR A 14 42.49 -6.57 10.51
C THR A 14 41.85 -6.76 9.13
N SER A 15 42.48 -7.56 8.27
CA SER A 15 41.96 -7.83 6.91
C SER A 15 40.52 -8.35 6.91
N ASP A 16 40.16 -9.17 7.91
CA ASP A 16 38.81 -9.68 8.09
C ASP A 16 37.82 -8.61 8.56
N GLU A 17 38.23 -7.71 9.45
CA GLU A 17 37.40 -6.56 9.84
C GLU A 17 37.19 -5.59 8.67
N ARG A 18 38.22 -5.37 7.85
CA ARG A 18 38.10 -4.55 6.63
C ARG A 18 37.17 -5.20 5.60
N ARG A 19 37.18 -6.53 5.48
CA ARG A 19 36.26 -7.30 4.61
C ARG A 19 34.83 -7.35 5.13
N LYS A 20 34.63 -7.44 6.44
CA LYS A 20 33.31 -7.35 7.08
C LYS A 20 32.74 -5.93 6.93
N LYS A 21 33.57 -4.90 7.15
CA LYS A 21 33.21 -3.49 6.96
C LYS A 21 32.82 -3.18 5.51
N SER A 22 33.59 -3.67 4.53
CA SER A 22 33.26 -3.50 3.11
C SER A 22 31.97 -4.23 2.71
N ALA A 23 31.70 -5.41 3.28
CA ALA A 23 30.43 -6.13 3.07
C ALA A 23 29.23 -5.40 3.70
N THR A 24 29.38 -4.83 4.90
CA THR A 24 28.32 -4.00 5.53
C THR A 24 28.11 -2.69 4.78
N ASP A 25 29.18 -2.09 4.27
CA ASP A 25 29.12 -0.87 3.47
C ASP A 25 28.45 -1.13 2.11
N ALA A 26 28.70 -2.29 1.50
CA ALA A 26 28.01 -2.74 0.29
C ALA A 26 26.50 -2.91 0.53
N LYS A 27 26.09 -3.57 1.63
CA LYS A 27 24.68 -3.71 2.02
C LYS A 27 24.02 -2.35 2.29
N LYS A 28 24.71 -1.44 2.97
CA LYS A 28 24.24 -0.06 3.24
C LYS A 28 24.10 0.76 1.95
N LYS A 29 25.00 0.57 0.99
CA LYS A 29 24.93 1.19 -0.34
C LYS A 29 23.73 0.67 -1.13
N GLN A 30 23.49 -0.65 -1.09
CA GLN A 30 22.33 -1.28 -1.73
C GLN A 30 21.01 -0.78 -1.13
N HIS A 31 20.90 -0.73 0.21
CA HIS A 31 19.72 -0.15 0.88
C HIS A 31 19.51 1.33 0.53
N LYS A 32 20.58 2.14 0.46
CA LYS A 32 20.48 3.54 -0.01
C LYS A 32 20.02 3.64 -1.46
N SER A 33 20.34 2.68 -2.32
CA SER A 33 19.79 2.61 -3.68
C SER A 33 18.29 2.38 -3.64
N TYR A 34 17.85 1.32 -2.95
CA TYR A 34 16.42 1.02 -2.81
C TYR A 34 15.61 2.17 -2.22
N MET A 35 16.16 2.89 -1.22
CA MET A 35 15.49 4.06 -0.64
C MET A 35 15.44 5.27 -1.60
N LYS A 36 16.38 5.40 -2.53
CA LYS A 36 16.33 6.44 -3.59
C LYS A 36 15.30 6.08 -4.65
N ASP A 37 15.25 4.82 -5.06
CA ASP A 37 14.29 4.30 -6.03
C ASP A 37 12.86 4.44 -5.46
N PHE A 38 12.66 4.10 -4.19
CA PHE A 38 11.39 4.29 -3.47
C PHE A 38 10.97 5.76 -3.37
N LYS A 39 11.89 6.69 -3.04
CA LYS A 39 11.58 8.13 -2.99
C LYS A 39 11.27 8.70 -4.37
N LYS A 40 11.93 8.21 -5.43
CA LYS A 40 11.62 8.60 -6.81
C LYS A 40 10.21 8.14 -7.19
N TRP A 41 9.88 6.88 -6.90
CA TRP A 41 8.55 6.31 -7.11
C TRP A 41 7.47 7.07 -6.32
N SER A 42 7.68 7.28 -5.02
CA SER A 42 6.71 7.96 -4.13
C SER A 42 6.42 9.40 -4.57
N LYS A 43 7.40 10.13 -5.12
CA LYS A 43 7.20 11.50 -5.63
C LYS A 43 6.45 11.55 -6.95
N THR A 44 6.51 10.48 -7.76
CA THR A 44 5.72 10.38 -8.99
C THR A 44 4.24 10.13 -8.68
N SER A 45 3.93 9.44 -7.58
CA SER A 45 2.54 9.14 -7.17
C SER A 45 1.76 10.33 -6.59
N SER A 46 2.43 11.40 -6.13
CA SER A 46 1.77 12.53 -5.47
C SER A 46 1.33 13.65 -6.42
N THR A 47 1.70 13.61 -7.70
CA THR A 47 1.47 14.73 -8.62
C THR A 47 0.87 14.25 -9.94
N THR A 48 -0.37 13.74 -9.93
CA THR A 48 -1.31 13.91 -11.05
C THR A 48 -2.69 13.37 -10.70
N GLY A 49 -3.70 14.19 -10.96
CA GLY A 49 -5.11 13.83 -10.84
C GLY A 49 -5.47 12.59 -11.65
N ALA A 50 -6.43 11.84 -11.11
CA ALA A 50 -6.93 10.56 -11.59
C ALA A 50 -7.25 10.54 -13.10
N THR A 51 -6.39 9.92 -13.91
CA THR A 51 -6.73 9.36 -15.23
C THR A 51 -5.94 8.06 -15.46
N ALA A 52 -6.38 7.28 -16.47
CA ALA A 52 -6.09 5.87 -16.79
C ALA A 52 -4.69 5.26 -16.49
N ALA A 53 -3.62 6.06 -16.33
CA ALA A 53 -2.29 5.56 -15.97
C ALA A 53 -2.19 4.92 -14.58
N ALA A 54 -3.13 5.22 -13.67
CA ALA A 54 -3.20 4.57 -12.36
C ALA A 54 -3.56 3.06 -12.44
N ALA A 55 -4.13 2.60 -13.56
CA ALA A 55 -4.47 1.20 -13.74
C ALA A 55 -3.22 0.31 -13.94
N GLU A 56 -2.11 0.88 -14.39
CA GLU A 56 -0.88 0.16 -14.72
C GLU A 56 -0.03 -0.24 -13.49
N TRP A 57 -0.33 0.34 -12.32
CA TRP A 57 0.36 0.04 -11.05
C TRP A 57 -0.49 -0.74 -10.05
N LEU A 58 -1.69 -1.16 -10.46
CA LEU A 58 -2.54 -2.02 -9.63
C LEU A 58 -1.98 -3.43 -9.68
N THR A 59 -1.97 -4.11 -8.53
CA THR A 59 -1.78 -5.56 -8.56
C THR A 59 -2.91 -6.18 -9.38
N GLU A 60 -2.64 -7.31 -10.03
CA GLU A 60 -3.65 -8.03 -10.81
C GLU A 60 -4.91 -8.31 -9.98
N ASP A 61 -4.72 -8.62 -8.70
CA ASP A 61 -5.80 -8.81 -7.72
C ASP A 61 -6.61 -7.54 -7.51
N GLU A 62 -5.96 -6.38 -7.29
CA GLU A 62 -6.67 -5.13 -7.08
C GLU A 62 -7.41 -4.67 -8.35
N ALA A 63 -6.80 -4.83 -9.52
CA ALA A 63 -7.43 -4.56 -10.80
C ALA A 63 -8.68 -5.43 -10.99
N THR A 64 -8.58 -6.73 -10.69
CA THR A 64 -9.69 -7.67 -10.76
C THR A 64 -10.81 -7.32 -9.78
N LEU A 65 -10.48 -6.95 -8.55
CA LEU A 65 -11.46 -6.51 -7.56
C LEU A 65 -12.19 -5.25 -8.01
N ARG A 66 -11.48 -4.27 -8.61
CA ARG A 66 -12.10 -3.05 -9.15
C ARG A 66 -12.98 -3.36 -10.36
N GLU A 67 -12.57 -4.27 -11.24
CA GLU A 67 -13.34 -4.66 -12.43
C GLU A 67 -14.67 -5.34 -12.05
N LYS A 68 -14.64 -6.28 -11.10
CA LYS A 68 -15.81 -7.07 -10.68
C LYS A 68 -16.49 -6.53 -9.42
N HIS A 69 -16.17 -5.30 -9.02
CA HIS A 69 -16.77 -4.69 -7.84
C HIS A 69 -18.24 -4.36 -8.10
N GLN A 70 -19.11 -4.80 -7.19
CA GLN A 70 -20.51 -4.40 -7.13
C GLN A 70 -20.85 -4.01 -5.69
N PHE A 71 -21.54 -2.88 -5.52
CA PHE A 71 -21.90 -2.39 -4.19
C PHE A 71 -22.96 -3.27 -3.53
N LEU A 72 -23.99 -3.65 -4.29
CA LEU A 72 -24.96 -4.67 -3.91
C LEU A 72 -24.75 -5.87 -4.82
N ARG A 73 -24.51 -7.03 -4.23
CA ARG A 73 -24.33 -8.29 -4.93
C ARG A 73 -25.60 -9.13 -4.85
N ASN A 74 -25.83 -9.95 -5.87
CA ASN A 74 -26.90 -10.94 -5.88
C ASN A 74 -26.28 -12.33 -5.74
N ASP A 75 -26.57 -13.00 -4.63
CA ASP A 75 -25.96 -14.29 -4.28
C ASP A 75 -26.28 -15.39 -5.32
N ASP A 76 -27.49 -15.40 -5.89
CA ASP A 76 -27.90 -16.38 -6.90
C ASP A 76 -27.13 -16.17 -8.22
N ALA A 77 -26.98 -14.91 -8.64
CA ALA A 77 -26.23 -14.56 -9.85
C ALA A 77 -24.73 -14.84 -9.67
N ASP A 78 -24.16 -14.42 -8.54
CA ASP A 78 -22.76 -14.66 -8.20
C ASP A 78 -22.44 -16.16 -8.04
N ALA A 79 -23.40 -17.00 -7.63
CA ALA A 79 -23.22 -18.45 -7.57
C ALA A 79 -23.04 -19.05 -8.97
N VAL A 80 -23.84 -18.61 -9.94
CA VAL A 80 -23.76 -19.07 -11.34
C VAL A 80 -22.50 -18.54 -12.02
N ASP A 81 -22.22 -17.25 -11.86
CA ASP A 81 -21.07 -16.60 -12.50
C ASP A 81 -19.75 -17.01 -11.85
N GLY A 82 -19.73 -17.17 -10.52
CA GLY A 82 -18.58 -17.66 -9.78
C GLY A 82 -18.20 -19.10 -10.11
N ALA A 83 -19.14 -19.94 -10.56
CA ALA A 83 -18.82 -21.27 -11.06
C ALA A 83 -17.99 -21.22 -12.35
N LYS A 84 -18.14 -20.16 -13.15
CA LYS A 84 -17.46 -19.99 -14.45
C LYS A 84 -16.19 -19.14 -14.35
N ASP A 85 -16.20 -18.09 -13.53
CA ASP A 85 -15.12 -17.10 -13.42
C ASP A 85 -14.57 -17.02 -11.99
N TRP A 86 -13.26 -17.27 -11.85
CA TRP A 86 -12.57 -17.17 -10.58
C TRP A 86 -12.46 -15.72 -10.08
N LYS A 87 -12.44 -14.73 -10.98
CA LYS A 87 -12.41 -13.30 -10.63
C LYS A 87 -13.65 -12.90 -9.86
N VAL A 88 -14.81 -13.41 -10.28
CA VAL A 88 -16.08 -13.23 -9.57
C VAL A 88 -15.99 -13.87 -8.18
N ARG A 89 -15.51 -15.11 -8.06
CA ARG A 89 -15.31 -15.76 -6.75
C ARG A 89 -14.40 -14.96 -5.81
N MET A 90 -13.32 -14.39 -6.33
CA MET A 90 -12.42 -13.56 -5.55
C MET A 90 -13.12 -12.30 -5.03
N ALA A 91 -13.86 -11.61 -5.90
CA ALA A 91 -14.61 -10.42 -5.51
C ALA A 91 -15.72 -10.75 -4.48
N VAL A 92 -16.42 -11.88 -4.64
CA VAL A 92 -17.44 -12.35 -3.69
C VAL A 92 -16.82 -12.59 -2.32
N ARG A 93 -15.67 -13.28 -2.27
CA ARG A 93 -14.94 -13.52 -1.01
C ARG A 93 -14.51 -12.24 -0.32
N TYR A 94 -14.08 -11.24 -1.09
CA TYR A 94 -13.76 -9.93 -0.54
C TYR A 94 -15.01 -9.24 0.03
N TYR A 95 -16.11 -9.27 -0.72
CA TYR A 95 -17.39 -8.70 -0.31
C TYR A 95 -17.95 -9.30 0.99
N GLN A 96 -17.78 -10.61 1.19
CA GLN A 96 -18.20 -11.32 2.40
C GLN A 96 -17.43 -10.91 3.66
N LYS A 97 -16.21 -10.38 3.53
CA LYS A 97 -15.42 -9.88 4.67
C LYS A 97 -15.84 -8.49 5.13
N LEU A 98 -16.68 -7.80 4.37
CA LEU A 98 -17.13 -6.44 4.69
C LEU A 98 -18.35 -6.48 5.61
N PHE A 99 -18.46 -5.48 6.47
CA PHE A 99 -19.60 -5.30 7.35
C PHE A 99 -20.65 -4.45 6.63
N LYS A 100 -21.84 -5.03 6.45
CA LYS A 100 -22.90 -4.50 5.56
C LYS A 100 -24.11 -3.92 6.29
N GLU A 101 -24.05 -3.77 7.61
CA GLU A 101 -25.15 -3.17 8.40
C GLU A 101 -25.26 -1.66 8.17
N TYR A 102 -24.12 -0.97 8.06
CA TYR A 102 -24.06 0.46 7.78
C TYR A 102 -22.93 0.76 6.77
N ALA A 103 -23.24 1.59 5.79
CA ALA A 103 -22.30 2.10 4.80
C ALA A 103 -21.82 3.52 5.16
N LEU A 104 -20.58 3.83 4.79
CA LEU A 104 -20.06 5.19 4.88
C LEU A 104 -20.42 5.96 3.61
N ALA A 105 -20.95 7.17 3.79
CA ALA A 105 -21.29 8.08 2.71
C ALA A 105 -20.24 9.19 2.58
N ASP A 106 -19.72 9.33 1.37
CA ASP A 106 -18.81 10.39 0.94
C ASP A 106 -19.61 11.48 0.23
N PHE A 107 -19.75 12.61 0.91
CA PHE A 107 -20.43 13.80 0.42
C PHE A 107 -19.47 14.86 -0.11
N SER A 108 -18.19 14.56 -0.33
CA SER A 108 -17.21 15.56 -0.77
C SER A 108 -17.57 16.30 -2.07
N ARG A 109 -18.43 15.72 -2.91
CA ARG A 109 -18.95 16.33 -4.15
C ARG A 109 -20.47 16.44 -4.18
N TYR A 110 -21.10 16.61 -3.00
CA TYR A 110 -22.56 16.68 -2.90
C TYR A 110 -23.16 17.83 -3.69
N THR A 111 -22.44 18.96 -3.85
CA THR A 111 -22.87 20.13 -4.64
C THR A 111 -23.04 19.80 -6.11
N ASP A 112 -22.29 18.82 -6.61
CA ASP A 112 -22.39 18.32 -7.99
C ASP A 112 -23.46 17.23 -8.13
N GLY A 113 -24.25 16.98 -7.07
CA GLY A 113 -25.20 15.88 -6.97
C GLY A 113 -24.56 14.49 -6.85
N LYS A 114 -23.25 14.42 -6.55
CA LYS A 114 -22.50 13.16 -6.51
C LYS A 114 -22.29 12.70 -5.07
N VAL A 115 -22.77 11.50 -4.77
CA VAL A 115 -22.59 10.84 -3.48
C VAL A 115 -21.90 9.50 -3.70
N GLY A 116 -20.85 9.21 -2.92
CA GLY A 116 -20.18 7.91 -2.92
C GLY A 116 -20.59 7.10 -1.70
N LEU A 117 -20.81 5.79 -1.87
CA LEU A 117 -21.06 4.87 -0.76
C LEU A 117 -19.99 3.77 -0.74
N ARG A 118 -19.58 3.35 0.45
CA ARG A 118 -18.73 2.17 0.64
C ARG A 118 -19.10 1.41 1.89
N TRP A 119 -18.93 0.09 1.86
CA TRP A 119 -19.05 -0.75 3.06
C TRP A 119 -17.86 -0.55 4.01
N ARG A 120 -18.10 -0.83 5.29
CA ARG A 120 -17.07 -0.73 6.34
C ARG A 120 -16.24 -2.00 6.43
N THR A 121 -14.98 -1.84 6.79
CA THR A 121 -14.10 -2.94 7.17
C THR A 121 -14.21 -3.24 8.67
N GLU A 122 -13.78 -4.42 9.08
CA GLU A 122 -13.80 -4.86 10.49
C GLU A 122 -13.18 -3.83 11.44
N ARG A 123 -11.99 -3.33 11.08
CA ARG A 123 -11.26 -2.35 11.90
C ARG A 123 -12.06 -1.07 12.08
N GLU A 124 -12.67 -0.57 11.00
CA GLU A 124 -13.47 0.66 11.07
C GLU A 124 -14.72 0.51 11.94
N VAL A 125 -15.30 -0.70 11.98
CA VAL A 125 -16.42 -1.01 12.88
C VAL A 125 -15.95 -1.02 14.33
N ILE A 126 -14.82 -1.67 14.62
CA ILE A 126 -14.22 -1.71 15.97
C ILE A 126 -13.86 -0.30 16.44
N ASP A 127 -13.27 0.52 15.56
CA ASP A 127 -12.88 1.90 15.84
C ASP A 127 -14.08 2.86 15.90
N GLY A 128 -15.30 2.39 15.57
CA GLY A 128 -16.51 3.21 15.62
C GLY A 128 -16.61 4.28 14.52
N LYS A 129 -15.92 4.11 13.39
CA LYS A 129 -15.99 5.04 12.26
C LYS A 129 -17.40 5.08 11.67
N GLY A 130 -17.92 6.30 11.52
CA GLY A 130 -19.27 6.60 11.06
C GLY A 130 -20.35 6.57 12.16
N GLN A 131 -20.00 6.18 13.39
CA GLN A 131 -20.93 6.17 14.52
C GLN A 131 -20.47 7.11 15.64
N PHE A 132 -19.23 6.95 16.09
CA PHE A 132 -18.61 7.77 17.15
C PHE A 132 -17.50 8.67 16.59
N VAL A 133 -16.86 8.23 15.51
CA VAL A 133 -15.79 8.95 14.81
C VAL A 133 -16.28 9.34 13.42
N CYS A 134 -15.77 10.46 12.88
CA CYS A 134 -16.11 10.93 11.53
C CYS A 134 -15.94 9.80 10.48
N GLY A 135 -16.96 9.60 9.65
CA GLY A 135 -17.01 8.53 8.64
C GLY A 135 -16.36 8.87 7.29
N ASN A 136 -15.81 10.08 7.13
CA ASN A 136 -15.19 10.51 5.88
C ASN A 136 -13.74 9.99 5.77
N LYS A 137 -13.28 9.69 4.56
CA LYS A 137 -11.90 9.23 4.28
C LYS A 137 -10.83 10.25 4.68
N ALA A 138 -11.18 11.54 4.73
CA ALA A 138 -10.28 12.61 5.13
C ALA A 138 -10.18 12.80 6.65
N CYS A 139 -11.01 12.09 7.42
CA CYS A 139 -10.97 12.10 8.87
C CYS A 139 -10.15 10.92 9.37
N ASP A 140 -9.21 11.18 10.29
CA ASP A 140 -8.44 10.16 10.98
C ASP A 140 -9.22 9.58 12.17
#